data_AF-A0A151T647-F1
#
_entry.id   AF-A0A151T647-F1
#
_cell.length_a   1.000
_cell.length_b   1.000
_cell.length_c   1.000
_cell.angle_alpha   90.00
_cell.angle_beta   90.00
_cell.angle_gamma   90.00
#
_symmetry.space_group_name_H-M   'P 1'
#
loop_
_entity.id
_entity.type
_entity.pdbx_description
1 polymer ?
#
loop_
_entity_poly.entity_id
_entity_poly.type
_entity_poly.pdbx_seq_one_letter_code
_entity_poly.pdbx_strand_id
1 'polypeptide(L)'
;MWRDPLDLRLWAETVDDDDDESLARASVEVIIEKCLDYEVEQRSEISMSDWDRKYLSHDQVVYATVDAHCAFLIGRNSRLWKLQIQEV
;
A
#
# COMPACT_ATOMS: atom_id res chain seq x y z
N MET A 1 9.25 13.79 13.93
CA MET A 1 9.94 13.74 12.62
C MET A 1 9.11 12.85 11.72
N TRP A 2 8.22 13.43 10.93
CA TRP A 2 7.50 12.69 9.90
C TRP A 2 8.52 12.25 8.85
N ARG A 3 8.64 10.94 8.62
CA ARG A 3 9.42 10.44 7.49
C ARG A 3 8.49 10.53 6.29
N ASP A 4 8.81 11.43 5.38
CA ASP A 4 8.32 11.37 4.01
C ASP A 4 9.24 10.36 3.27
N PRO A 5 8.69 9.26 2.70
CA PRO A 5 7.26 8.93 2.59
C PRO A 5 6.62 8.37 3.87
N LEU A 6 5.35 8.74 4.09
CA LEU A 6 4.52 8.23 5.20
C LEU A 6 4.36 6.71 5.09
N ASP A 7 4.67 6.00 6.18
CA ASP A 7 4.47 4.56 6.25
C ASP A 7 3.00 4.24 6.54
N LEU A 8 2.28 3.74 5.53
CA LEU A 8 0.85 3.41 5.63
C LEU A 8 0.55 2.38 6.72
N ARG A 9 1.50 1.48 7.02
CA ARG A 9 1.30 0.39 8.00
C ARG A 9 1.09 0.86 9.44
N LEU A 10 1.41 2.11 9.72
CA LEU A 10 1.28 2.68 11.06
C LEU A 10 -0.03 3.45 11.26
N TRP A 11 -0.72 3.78 10.17
CA TRP A 11 -1.83 4.74 10.19
C TRP A 11 -3.05 4.31 9.38
N ALA A 12 -2.92 3.27 8.55
CA ALA A 12 -4.04 2.76 7.77
C ALA A 12 -5.13 2.20 8.68
N GLU A 13 -6.36 2.58 8.38
CA GLU A 13 -7.59 2.03 8.96
C GLU A 13 -7.98 0.77 8.18
N THR A 14 -8.40 -0.26 8.91
CA THR A 14 -8.96 -1.51 8.37
C THR A 14 -10.44 -1.33 8.05
N VAL A 15 -11.00 -2.21 7.21
CA VAL A 15 -12.45 -2.24 6.91
C VAL A 15 -13.23 -2.79 8.11
N ASP A 16 -12.61 -3.69 8.88
CA ASP A 16 -13.16 -4.19 10.15
C ASP A 16 -12.72 -3.27 11.30
N ASP A 17 -13.67 -2.55 11.87
CA ASP A 17 -13.46 -1.60 12.98
C ASP A 17 -13.00 -2.31 14.27
N ASP A 18 -13.24 -3.62 14.41
CA ASP A 18 -12.84 -4.41 15.58
C ASP A 18 -11.43 -5.05 15.41
N ASP A 19 -10.76 -4.86 14.26
CA ASP A 19 -9.42 -5.38 13.98
C ASP A 19 -8.32 -4.48 14.56
N ASP A 20 -7.88 -4.79 15.79
CA ASP A 20 -6.78 -4.10 16.48
C ASP A 20 -5.39 -4.74 16.16
N GLU A 21 -5.30 -5.59 15.13
CA GLU A 21 -4.02 -6.20 14.77
C GLU A 21 -3.10 -5.21 14.06
N SER A 22 -1.86 -5.09 14.55
CA SER A 22 -0.88 -4.19 13.96
C SER A 22 -0.45 -4.62 12.54
N LEU A 23 -0.61 -3.71 11.58
CA LEU A 23 -0.12 -3.88 10.19
C LEU A 23 1.39 -3.66 10.03
N ALA A 24 2.14 -3.30 11.09
CA ALA A 24 3.55 -2.94 11.00
C ALA A 24 4.45 -4.05 10.40
N ARG A 25 4.04 -5.31 10.51
CA ARG A 25 4.75 -6.49 9.97
C ARG A 25 3.92 -7.27 8.95
N ALA A 26 2.75 -6.76 8.57
CA ALA A 26 1.90 -7.38 7.57
C ALA A 26 2.57 -7.32 6.18
N SER A 27 2.27 -8.31 5.34
CA SER A 27 2.63 -8.28 3.93
C SER A 27 1.73 -7.30 3.18
N VAL A 28 2.10 -6.93 1.96
CA VAL A 28 1.31 -5.98 1.17
C VAL A 28 -0.08 -6.54 0.85
N GLU A 29 -0.18 -7.85 0.58
CA GLU A 29 -1.42 -8.58 0.36
C GLU A 29 -2.35 -8.48 1.56
N VAL A 30 -1.84 -8.76 2.76
CA VAL A 30 -2.63 -8.67 4.01
C VAL A 30 -3.08 -7.23 4.28
N ILE A 31 -2.24 -6.24 3.99
CA ILE A 31 -2.60 -4.82 4.13
C ILE A 31 -3.74 -4.47 3.16
N ILE A 32 -3.64 -4.88 1.90
CA ILE A 32 -4.67 -4.61 0.88
C ILE A 32 -5.98 -5.30 1.25
N GLU A 33 -5.92 -6.56 1.67
CA GLU A 33 -7.08 -7.33 2.11
C GLU A 33 -7.77 -6.63 3.29
N LYS A 34 -7.03 -6.34 4.37
CA LYS A 34 -7.63 -5.73 5.57
C LYS A 34 -8.13 -4.29 5.35
N CYS A 35 -7.49 -3.50 4.49
CA CYS A 35 -7.85 -2.10 4.29
C CYS A 35 -8.82 -1.85 3.12
N LEU A 36 -8.91 -2.76 2.14
CA LEU A 36 -9.71 -2.59 0.93
C LEU A 36 -10.67 -3.75 0.63
N ASP A 37 -10.61 -4.86 1.37
CA ASP A 37 -11.38 -6.09 1.13
C ASP A 37 -11.15 -6.68 -0.28
N TYR A 38 -9.90 -6.57 -0.76
CA TYR A 38 -9.46 -7.11 -2.04
C TYR A 38 -8.33 -8.11 -1.86
N GLU A 39 -8.38 -9.21 -2.60
CA GLU A 39 -7.25 -10.13 -2.72
C GLU A 39 -6.42 -9.75 -3.95
N VAL A 40 -5.15 -9.41 -3.74
CA VAL A 40 -4.20 -9.07 -4.81
C VAL A 40 -3.01 -10.00 -4.72
N GLU A 41 -2.81 -10.80 -5.77
CA GLU A 41 -1.66 -11.70 -5.86
C GLU A 41 -0.39 -10.90 -6.19
N GLN A 42 0.52 -10.81 -5.22
CA GLN A 42 1.85 -10.25 -5.47
C GLN A 42 2.78 -11.33 -6.02
N ARG A 43 2.85 -11.42 -7.34
CA ARG A 43 3.74 -12.37 -8.03
C ARG A 43 5.21 -12.01 -7.79
N SER A 44 5.89 -12.78 -6.94
CA SER A 44 7.31 -12.58 -6.58
C SER A 44 8.25 -12.57 -7.79
N GLU A 45 7.91 -13.34 -8.82
CA GLU A 45 8.58 -13.35 -10.13
C GLU A 45 8.65 -11.96 -10.77
N ILE A 46 7.62 -11.14 -10.58
CA ILE A 46 7.53 -9.78 -11.12
C ILE A 46 8.18 -8.79 -10.15
N SER A 47 7.89 -8.90 -8.85
CA SER A 47 8.46 -7.99 -7.84
C SER A 47 9.99 -8.03 -7.80
N MET A 48 10.57 -9.21 -8.02
CA MET A 48 12.01 -9.44 -8.07
C MET A 48 12.58 -9.47 -9.51
N SER A 49 11.81 -9.07 -10.51
CA SER A 49 12.28 -8.98 -11.90
C SER A 49 13.25 -7.81 -12.12
N ASP A 50 13.84 -7.73 -13.32
CA ASP A 50 14.73 -6.64 -13.69
C ASP A 50 13.94 -5.35 -13.98
N TRP A 51 13.89 -4.45 -13.00
CA TRP A 51 13.20 -3.15 -13.06
C TRP A 51 14.03 -2.03 -13.70
N ASP A 52 15.32 -2.25 -13.92
CA ASP A 52 16.23 -1.26 -14.54
C ASP A 52 16.24 -1.35 -16.08
N ARG A 53 15.36 -2.17 -16.65
CA ARG A 53 15.23 -2.31 -18.12
C ARG A 53 14.72 -1.03 -18.74
N LYS A 54 15.27 -0.69 -19.91
CA LYS A 54 14.81 0.44 -20.74
C LYS A 54 13.31 0.41 -21.02
N TYR A 55 12.74 -0.79 -21.17
CA TYR A 55 11.30 -1.00 -21.34
C TYR A 55 10.86 -2.10 -20.39
N LEU A 56 9.86 -1.79 -19.58
CA LEU A 56 9.21 -2.74 -18.68
C LEU A 56 8.30 -3.68 -19.47
N SER A 57 8.13 -4.90 -18.98
CA SER A 57 7.10 -5.80 -19.48
C SER A 57 5.71 -5.27 -19.13
N HIS A 58 4.69 -5.78 -19.81
CA HIS A 58 3.30 -5.46 -19.46
C HIS A 58 3.00 -5.84 -18.00
N ASP A 59 3.42 -7.02 -17.57
CA ASP A 59 3.23 -7.51 -16.19
C ASP A 59 3.89 -6.60 -15.15
N GLN A 60 5.10 -6.08 -15.42
CA GLN A 60 5.76 -5.10 -14.55
C GLN A 60 4.96 -3.79 -14.45
N VAL A 61 4.43 -3.29 -15.57
CA VAL A 61 3.60 -2.09 -15.56
C VAL A 61 2.30 -2.32 -14.77
N VAL A 62 1.63 -3.45 -14.99
CA VAL A 62 0.41 -3.82 -14.24
C VAL A 62 0.72 -3.92 -12.75
N TYR A 63 1.78 -4.63 -12.37
CA TYR A 63 2.21 -4.80 -10.98
C TYR A 63 2.42 -3.46 -10.27
N ALA A 64 3.26 -2.58 -10.84
CA ALA A 64 3.57 -1.29 -10.22
C ALA A 64 2.35 -0.35 -10.15
N THR A 65 1.46 -0.42 -11.14
CA THR A 65 0.26 0.43 -11.14
C THR A 65 -0.80 -0.06 -10.17
N VAL A 66 -0.96 -1.37 -9.99
CA VAL A 66 -1.84 -1.93 -8.95
C VAL A 66 -1.33 -1.55 -7.56
N ASP A 67 -0.04 -1.72 -7.29
CA ASP A 67 0.58 -1.33 -6.02
C ASP A 67 0.35 0.15 -5.69
N ALA A 68 0.63 1.03 -6.65
CA ALA A 68 0.43 2.46 -6.47
C ALA A 68 -1.05 2.83 -6.27
N HIS A 69 -1.96 2.14 -6.98
CA HIS A 69 -3.39 2.37 -6.85
C HIS A 69 -3.91 1.94 -5.48
N CYS A 70 -3.53 0.75 -5.01
CA CYS A 70 -3.88 0.24 -3.68
C CYS A 70 -3.37 1.17 -2.58
N ALA A 71 -2.10 1.59 -2.64
CA ALA A 71 -1.53 2.54 -1.68
C ALA A 71 -2.31 3.87 -1.64
N PHE A 72 -2.71 4.40 -2.80
CA PHE A 72 -3.56 5.58 -2.89
C PHE A 72 -4.93 5.37 -2.24
N LEU A 73 -5.61 4.25 -2.54
CA LEU A 73 -6.92 3.95 -1.98
C LEU A 73 -6.86 3.81 -0.45
N ILE A 74 -5.84 3.14 0.08
CA ILE A 74 -5.61 2.99 1.52
C ILE A 74 -5.44 4.37 2.16
N GLY A 75 -4.48 5.15 1.68
CA GLY A 75 -4.25 6.49 2.22
C GLY A 75 -5.47 7.40 2.10
N ARG A 76 -6.28 7.21 1.05
CA ARG A 76 -7.51 7.96 0.84
C ARG A 76 -8.58 7.58 1.87
N ASN A 77 -8.84 6.28 2.01
CA ASN A 77 -9.89 5.76 2.88
C ASN A 77 -9.60 6.11 4.36
N SER A 78 -8.33 6.01 4.77
CA SER A 78 -7.85 6.39 6.10
C SER A 78 -7.57 7.90 6.28
N ARG A 79 -7.88 8.72 5.26
CA ARG A 79 -7.78 10.19 5.31
C ARG A 79 -6.40 10.73 5.73
N LEU A 80 -5.33 10.05 5.33
CA LEU A 80 -3.98 10.30 5.85
C LEU A 80 -3.40 11.67 5.48
N TRP A 81 -3.94 12.34 4.46
CA TRP A 81 -3.56 13.73 4.16
C TRP A 81 -3.87 14.70 5.32
N LYS A 82 -4.79 14.35 6.24
CA LYS A 82 -5.07 15.14 7.44
C LYS A 82 -3.93 15.11 8.45
N LEU A 83 -3.15 14.02 8.48
CA LEU A 83 -1.97 13.91 9.33
C LEU A 83 -0.88 14.91 8.94
N GLN A 84 -0.80 15.24 7.64
CA GLN A 84 0.14 16.22 7.12
C GLN A 84 -0.32 17.69 7.31
N ILE A 85 -1.62 17.92 7.56
CA ILE A 85 -2.22 19.28 7.65
C ILE A 85 -2.38 19.77 9.11
N GLN A 86 -2.21 18.90 10.11
CA GLN A 86 -2.34 19.28 11.53
C GLN A 86 -1.16 20.11 12.08
N GLU A 87 -0.20 20.53 11.26
CA GLU A 87 0.80 21.54 11.61
C GLU A 87 0.43 22.90 10.98
N VAL A 88 -0.51 23.64 11.60
CA VAL A 88 -0.69 25.10 11.44
C VAL A 88 -0.99 25.73 12.79
#